data_AF-A0A2S2PAS0-F1
#
_entry.id   AF-A0A2S2PAS0-F1
#
_cell.length_a   1.000
_cell.length_b   1.000
_cell.length_c   1.000
_cell.angle_alpha   90.00
_cell.angle_beta   90.00
_cell.angle_gamma   90.00
#
_symmetry.space_group_name_H-M   'P 1'
#
loop_
_entity.id
_entity.type
_entity.pdbx_description
1 polymer ?
#
loop_
_entity_poly.entity_id
_entity_poly.type
_entity_poly.pdbx_seq_one_letter_code
_entity_poly.pdbx_strand_id
1 'polypeptide(L)'
;NRIHNLYTLGFKIRSQLINKGKYLLSQKQNKIIYLLAKIKDAQFNRSSLFYDKEIAKEKEERAIEEEKSNQQNKAIKIFNEIDTNKNNKIEVEEVIAHSIFDQNKDGLVSQDEINYFMENKKELDIKDFMSNGWNRVSLLIFTKSFDEKQHLDKKNTKKEFLNQDFNYNPENETEKYNIEDIEAVRINKLLYTEKTKIIIDESKKAHELFEDADRIVKDL
;
A
#
# COMPACT_ATOMS: atom_id res chain seq x y z
N ASN A 1 77.98 27.25 -29.68
CA ASN A 1 76.79 27.67 -28.90
C ASN A 1 75.43 27.15 -29.39
N ARG A 2 75.15 27.03 -30.70
CA ARG A 2 73.83 26.59 -31.19
C ARG A 2 73.45 25.14 -30.83
N ILE A 3 74.42 24.22 -30.85
CA ILE A 3 74.24 22.80 -30.51
C ILE A 3 73.88 22.62 -29.02
N HIS A 4 74.57 23.32 -28.12
CA HIS A 4 74.29 23.28 -26.69
C HIS A 4 72.87 23.77 -26.36
N ASN A 5 72.42 24.86 -27.00
CA ASN A 5 71.05 25.34 -26.87
C ASN A 5 69.99 24.33 -27.34
N LEU A 6 70.28 23.57 -28.39
CA LEU A 6 69.39 22.50 -28.87
C LEU A 6 69.26 21.36 -27.85
N TYR A 7 70.37 20.94 -27.25
CA TYR A 7 70.35 19.92 -26.19
C TYR A 7 69.57 20.40 -24.97
N THR A 8 69.80 21.61 -24.50
CA THR A 8 69.07 22.19 -23.36
C THR A 8 67.57 22.28 -23.64
N LEU A 9 67.18 22.66 -24.86
CA LEU A 9 65.78 22.68 -25.28
C LEU A 9 65.17 21.27 -25.31
N GLY A 10 65.90 20.28 -25.85
CA GLY A 10 65.47 18.88 -25.85
C GLY A 10 65.28 18.30 -24.45
N PHE A 11 66.20 18.58 -23.52
CA PHE A 11 66.07 18.20 -22.11
C PHE A 11 64.86 18.86 -21.45
N LYS A 12 64.61 20.14 -21.73
CA LYS A 12 63.44 20.86 -21.21
C LYS A 12 62.13 20.24 -21.70
N ILE A 13 62.02 19.95 -22.99
CA ILE A 13 60.83 19.31 -23.58
C ILE A 13 60.62 17.92 -22.98
N ARG A 14 61.68 17.11 -22.87
CA ARG A 14 61.60 15.78 -22.26
C ARG A 14 61.14 15.85 -20.81
N SER A 15 61.66 16.79 -20.03
CA SER A 15 61.25 17.01 -18.64
C SER A 15 59.77 17.39 -18.53
N GLN A 16 59.30 18.31 -19.39
CA GLN A 16 57.89 18.70 -19.46
C GLN A 16 56.98 17.51 -19.81
N LEU A 17 57.35 16.69 -20.79
CA LEU A 17 56.59 15.50 -21.18
C LEU A 17 56.54 14.45 -20.07
N ILE A 18 57.64 14.22 -19.35
CA ILE A 18 57.67 13.31 -18.19
C ILE A 18 56.74 13.81 -17.08
N ASN A 19 56.79 15.11 -16.76
CA ASN A 19 55.93 15.68 -15.73
C ASN A 19 54.45 15.62 -16.12
N LYS A 20 54.13 15.92 -17.38
CA LYS A 20 52.77 15.78 -17.92
C LYS A 20 52.29 14.33 -17.87
N GLY A 21 53.16 13.36 -18.22
CA GLY A 21 52.86 11.94 -18.13
C GLY A 21 52.56 11.48 -16.70
N LYS A 22 53.40 11.88 -15.74
CA LYS A 22 53.20 11.60 -14.31
C LYS A 22 51.89 12.20 -13.78
N TYR A 23 51.60 13.45 -14.15
CA TYR A 23 50.36 14.12 -13.78
C TYR A 23 49.13 13.37 -14.32
N LEU A 24 49.11 13.04 -15.62
CA LEU A 24 48.00 12.31 -16.23
C LEU A 24 47.83 10.91 -15.63
N LEU A 25 48.92 10.22 -15.30
CA LEU A 25 48.87 8.93 -14.63
C LEU A 25 48.25 9.04 -13.24
N SER A 26 48.67 10.03 -12.45
CA SER A 26 48.10 10.31 -11.13
C SER A 26 46.61 10.63 -11.21
N GLN A 27 46.19 11.45 -12.17
CA GLN A 27 44.77 11.76 -12.40
C GLN A 27 43.95 10.51 -12.75
N LYS A 28 44.48 9.64 -13.62
CA LYS A 28 43.82 8.36 -13.95
C LYS A 28 43.71 7.46 -12.73
N GLN A 29 44.77 7.34 -11.92
CA GLN A 29 44.77 6.54 -10.69
C GLN A 29 43.73 7.06 -9.69
N ASN A 30 43.67 8.37 -9.46
CA ASN A 30 42.68 8.98 -8.58
C ASN A 30 41.25 8.71 -9.07
N LYS A 31 41.01 8.81 -10.37
CA LYS A 31 39.70 8.49 -10.97
C LYS A 31 39.33 7.02 -10.79
N ILE A 32 40.29 6.10 -10.95
CA ILE A 32 40.06 4.67 -10.71
C ILE A 32 39.70 4.41 -9.25
N ILE A 33 40.45 4.98 -8.31
CA ILE A 33 40.18 4.84 -6.87
C ILE A 33 38.78 5.36 -6.52
N TYR A 34 38.42 6.54 -7.03
CA TYR A 34 37.10 7.13 -6.83
C TYR A 34 35.97 6.25 -7.38
N LEU A 35 36.13 5.71 -8.59
CA LEU A 35 35.14 4.83 -9.20
C LEU A 35 35.02 3.51 -8.43
N LEU A 36 36.13 2.94 -7.95
CA LEU A 36 36.10 1.72 -7.13
C LEU A 36 35.38 1.95 -5.80
N ALA A 37 35.59 3.09 -5.14
CA ALA A 37 34.86 3.46 -3.94
C ALA A 37 33.35 3.55 -4.21
N LYS A 38 32.96 4.27 -5.27
CA LYS A 38 31.54 4.37 -5.68
C LYS A 38 30.90 3.03 -5.99
N ILE A 39 31.62 2.13 -6.67
CA ILE A 39 31.12 0.79 -6.99
C ILE A 39 30.89 -0.01 -5.70
N LYS A 40 31.82 0.07 -4.75
CA LYS A 40 31.71 -0.62 -3.46
C LYS A 40 30.52 -0.12 -2.65
N ASP A 41 30.34 1.20 -2.58
CA ASP A 41 29.21 1.81 -1.88
C ASP A 41 27.87 1.44 -2.54
N ALA A 42 27.81 1.46 -3.87
CA ALA A 42 26.63 1.04 -4.62
C ALA A 42 26.29 -0.44 -4.41
N GLN A 43 27.30 -1.32 -4.35
CA GLN A 43 27.12 -2.74 -4.06
C GLN A 43 26.60 -2.96 -2.63
N PHE A 44 27.16 -2.25 -1.66
CA PHE A 44 26.71 -2.31 -0.26
C PHE A 44 25.26 -1.86 -0.12
N ASN A 45 24.92 -0.68 -0.66
CA ASN A 45 23.55 -0.16 -0.65
C ASN A 45 22.57 -1.11 -1.33
N ARG A 46 22.96 -1.71 -2.46
CA ARG A 46 22.14 -2.70 -3.16
C ARG A 46 21.89 -3.93 -2.28
N SER A 47 22.91 -4.45 -1.60
CA SER A 47 22.75 -5.61 -0.72
C SER A 47 21.85 -5.32 0.48
N SER A 48 22.00 -4.14 1.11
CA SER A 48 21.13 -3.71 2.21
C SER A 48 19.67 -3.61 1.74
N LEU A 49 19.44 -2.96 0.60
CA LEU A 49 18.09 -2.79 0.05
C LEU A 49 17.42 -4.13 -0.26
N PHE A 50 18.16 -5.11 -0.80
CA PHE A 50 17.62 -6.45 -1.03
C PHE A 50 17.22 -7.12 0.28
N TYR A 51 18.06 -7.04 1.31
CA TYR A 51 17.77 -7.61 2.61
C TYR A 51 16.54 -6.96 3.26
N ASP A 52 16.46 -5.64 3.24
CA ASP A 52 15.32 -4.89 3.78
C ASP A 52 14.02 -5.24 3.03
N LYS A 53 14.10 -5.41 1.70
CA LYS A 53 12.97 -5.82 0.86
C LYS A 53 12.50 -7.24 1.17
N GLU A 54 13.43 -8.17 1.41
CA GLU A 54 13.08 -9.53 1.83
C GLU A 54 12.38 -9.55 3.19
N ILE A 55 12.91 -8.82 4.17
CA ILE A 55 12.26 -8.69 5.49
C ILE A 55 10.87 -8.08 5.37
N ALA A 56 10.72 -7.01 4.57
CA ALA A 56 9.44 -6.37 4.36
C ALA A 56 8.43 -7.33 3.72
N LYS A 57 8.85 -8.12 2.73
CA LYS A 57 8.00 -9.12 2.07
C LYS A 57 7.56 -10.21 3.05
N GLU A 58 8.47 -10.73 3.88
CA GLU A 58 8.14 -11.76 4.87
C GLU A 58 7.21 -11.24 5.98
N LYS A 59 7.36 -9.98 6.38
CA LYS A 59 6.44 -9.33 7.32
C LYS A 59 5.05 -9.12 6.71
N GLU A 60 4.99 -8.70 5.45
CA GLU A 60 3.73 -8.53 4.72
C GLU A 60 3.00 -9.87 4.55
N GLU A 61 3.71 -10.93 4.17
CA GLU A 61 3.14 -12.28 4.04
C GLU A 61 2.58 -12.78 5.37
N ARG A 62 3.34 -12.63 6.47
CA ARG A 62 2.85 -12.97 7.82
C ARG A 62 1.64 -12.15 8.24
N ALA A 63 1.64 -10.84 7.98
CA ALA A 63 0.50 -9.98 8.31
C ALA A 63 -0.75 -10.38 7.52
N ILE A 64 -0.61 -10.73 6.24
CA ILE A 64 -1.72 -11.21 5.41
C ILE A 64 -2.26 -12.55 5.94
N GLU A 65 -1.39 -13.48 6.32
CA GLU A 65 -1.79 -14.77 6.90
C GLU A 65 -2.48 -14.62 8.25
N GLU A 66 -1.91 -13.80 9.15
CA GLU A 66 -2.51 -13.46 10.43
C GLU A 66 -3.86 -12.78 10.27
N GLU A 67 -4.00 -11.86 9.31
CA GLU A 67 -5.27 -11.20 9.04
C GLU A 67 -6.31 -12.20 8.50
N LYS A 68 -5.94 -13.08 7.56
CA LYS A 68 -6.82 -14.14 7.07
C LYS A 68 -7.29 -15.05 8.21
N SER A 69 -6.37 -15.49 9.06
CA SER A 69 -6.68 -16.31 10.24
C SER A 69 -7.60 -15.57 11.21
N ASN A 70 -7.33 -14.28 11.48
CA ASN A 70 -8.18 -13.46 12.34
C ASN A 70 -9.58 -13.24 11.75
N GLN A 71 -9.69 -13.03 10.44
CA GLN A 71 -10.98 -12.92 9.76
C GLN A 71 -11.75 -14.24 9.82
N GLN A 72 -11.07 -15.38 9.61
CA GLN A 72 -11.69 -16.69 9.74
C GLN A 72 -12.17 -16.95 11.18
N ASN A 73 -11.36 -16.66 12.17
CA ASN A 73 -11.72 -16.81 13.59
C ASN A 73 -12.91 -15.91 13.98
N LYS A 74 -12.96 -14.68 13.46
CA LYS A 74 -14.11 -13.79 13.65
C LYS A 74 -15.36 -14.34 12.98
N ALA A 75 -15.25 -14.80 11.74
CA ALA A 75 -16.36 -15.39 11.01
C ALA A 75 -16.93 -16.60 11.75
N ILE A 76 -16.08 -17.52 12.22
CA ILE A 76 -16.51 -18.71 13.00
C ILE A 76 -17.19 -18.30 14.32
N LYS A 77 -16.68 -17.28 15.02
CA LYS A 77 -17.32 -16.78 16.24
C LYS A 77 -18.73 -16.26 15.96
N ILE A 78 -18.87 -15.40 14.95
CA ILE A 78 -20.18 -14.85 14.58
C ILE A 78 -21.11 -15.94 14.06
N PHE A 79 -20.60 -16.91 13.30
CA PHE A 79 -21.37 -18.07 12.88
C PHE A 79 -21.95 -18.82 14.08
N ASN A 80 -21.13 -19.12 15.09
CA ASN A 80 -21.56 -19.79 16.32
C ASN A 80 -22.49 -18.92 17.20
N GLU A 81 -22.44 -17.60 17.06
CA GLU A 81 -23.37 -16.69 17.73
C GLU A 81 -24.75 -16.73 17.05
N ILE A 82 -24.80 -16.87 15.73
CA ILE A 82 -26.02 -16.95 14.94
C ILE A 82 -26.66 -18.34 15.05
N ASP A 83 -25.89 -19.40 14.86
CA ASP A 83 -26.29 -20.80 14.99
C ASP A 83 -26.57 -21.13 16.47
N THR A 84 -27.78 -20.81 16.90
CA THR A 84 -28.20 -20.87 18.30
C THR A 84 -28.53 -22.30 18.68
N ASN A 85 -29.01 -23.09 17.71
CA ASN A 85 -29.34 -24.50 17.87
C ASN A 85 -28.11 -25.42 17.76
N LYS A 86 -26.95 -24.89 17.33
CA LYS A 86 -25.65 -25.57 17.17
C LYS A 86 -25.69 -26.73 16.19
N ASN A 87 -26.51 -26.64 15.15
CA ASN A 87 -26.65 -27.67 14.13
C ASN A 87 -25.63 -27.50 12.97
N ASN A 88 -24.70 -26.54 13.10
CA ASN A 88 -23.71 -26.13 12.10
C ASN A 88 -24.32 -25.59 10.81
N LYS A 89 -25.55 -25.07 10.87
CA LYS A 89 -26.23 -24.41 9.76
C LYS A 89 -26.93 -23.18 10.29
N ILE A 90 -26.96 -22.13 9.49
CA ILE A 90 -27.78 -20.96 9.78
C ILE A 90 -29.12 -21.16 9.09
N GLU A 91 -30.20 -21.10 9.85
CA GLU A 91 -31.57 -21.19 9.38
C GLU A 91 -32.26 -19.82 9.36
N VAL A 92 -33.33 -19.68 8.58
CA VAL A 92 -34.08 -18.43 8.47
C VAL A 92 -34.57 -17.93 9.83
N GLU A 93 -34.99 -18.84 10.71
CA GLU A 93 -35.49 -18.53 12.05
C GLU A 93 -34.41 -17.87 12.92
N GLU A 94 -33.16 -18.30 12.78
CA GLU A 94 -32.01 -17.77 13.52
C GLU A 94 -31.58 -16.39 12.99
N VAL A 95 -31.68 -16.20 11.67
CA VAL A 95 -31.45 -14.88 11.05
C VAL A 95 -32.49 -13.87 11.54
N ILE A 96 -33.76 -14.27 11.65
CA ILE A 96 -34.84 -13.41 12.17
C ILE A 96 -34.59 -13.03 13.64
N ALA A 97 -34.11 -13.97 14.44
CA ALA A 97 -33.85 -13.75 15.87
C ALA A 97 -32.66 -12.83 16.13
N HIS A 98 -31.76 -12.64 15.15
CA HIS A 98 -30.53 -11.87 15.34
C HIS A 98 -30.64 -10.42 14.86
N SER A 99 -30.54 -9.48 15.81
CA SER A 99 -30.55 -8.03 15.56
C SER A 99 -29.40 -7.47 14.72
N ILE A 100 -28.47 -8.32 14.26
CA ILE A 100 -27.40 -7.93 13.32
C ILE A 100 -27.98 -7.74 11.91
N PHE A 101 -29.06 -8.46 11.59
CA PHE A 101 -29.68 -8.47 10.26
C PHE A 101 -30.77 -7.41 10.08
N ASP A 102 -31.23 -6.80 11.17
CA ASP A 102 -32.17 -5.68 11.20
C ASP A 102 -31.45 -4.39 10.75
N GLN A 103 -31.55 -4.05 9.46
CA GLN A 103 -30.85 -2.91 8.86
C GLN A 103 -31.62 -1.61 9.11
N ASN A 104 -32.94 -1.67 9.04
CA ASN A 104 -33.81 -0.50 9.22
C ASN A 104 -34.04 -0.15 10.71
N LYS A 105 -33.55 -0.97 11.64
CA LYS A 105 -33.63 -0.80 13.11
C LYS A 105 -35.07 -0.69 13.60
N ASP A 106 -36.00 -1.35 12.92
CA ASP A 106 -37.40 -1.39 13.33
C ASP A 106 -37.68 -2.46 14.39
N GLY A 107 -36.67 -3.25 14.76
CA GLY A 107 -36.74 -4.32 15.75
C GLY A 107 -37.18 -5.67 15.17
N LEU A 108 -37.43 -5.76 13.87
CA LEU A 108 -37.86 -6.97 13.17
C LEU A 108 -37.05 -7.15 11.87
N VAL A 109 -36.49 -8.34 11.66
CA VAL A 109 -35.84 -8.65 10.39
C VAL A 109 -36.90 -8.97 9.35
N SER A 110 -36.95 -8.17 8.28
CA SER A 110 -37.88 -8.31 7.16
C SER A 110 -37.50 -9.47 6.22
N GLN A 111 -38.47 -9.97 5.44
CA GLN A 111 -38.22 -11.07 4.49
C GLN A 111 -37.18 -10.69 3.42
N ASP A 112 -37.13 -9.43 3.02
CA ASP A 112 -36.17 -8.93 2.03
C ASP A 112 -34.73 -8.94 2.59
N GLU A 113 -34.54 -8.61 3.88
CA GLU A 113 -33.24 -8.69 4.55
C GLU A 113 -32.76 -10.14 4.70
N ILE A 114 -33.68 -11.06 5.01
CA ILE A 114 -33.39 -12.49 5.05
C ILE A 114 -32.97 -12.97 3.67
N ASN A 115 -33.73 -12.63 2.62
CA ASN A 115 -33.41 -13.03 1.26
C ASN A 115 -32.07 -12.45 0.79
N TYR A 116 -31.78 -11.21 1.17
CA TYR A 116 -30.50 -10.56 0.91
C TYR A 116 -29.35 -11.27 1.60
N PHE A 117 -29.50 -11.73 2.85
CA PHE A 117 -28.44 -12.49 3.52
C PHE A 117 -28.31 -13.92 2.98
N MET A 118 -29.43 -14.62 2.81
CA MET A 118 -29.48 -16.05 2.51
C MET A 118 -29.38 -16.40 1.02
N GLU A 119 -29.39 -15.43 0.10
CA GLU A 119 -29.44 -15.66 -1.36
C GLU A 119 -30.62 -16.53 -1.81
N ASN A 120 -31.78 -16.39 -1.15
CA ASN A 120 -32.95 -17.25 -1.34
C ASN A 120 -32.73 -18.74 -1.00
N LYS A 121 -31.62 -19.09 -0.30
CA LYS A 121 -31.45 -20.41 0.31
C LYS A 121 -32.23 -20.48 1.62
N LYS A 122 -32.67 -21.69 1.99
CA LYS A 122 -33.37 -21.94 3.26
C LYS A 122 -32.40 -22.15 4.43
N GLU A 123 -31.22 -22.66 4.13
CA GLU A 123 -30.18 -23.02 5.10
C GLU A 123 -28.82 -22.66 4.50
N LEU A 124 -27.91 -22.11 5.32
CA LEU A 124 -26.52 -21.86 4.96
C LEU A 124 -25.60 -22.72 5.81
N ASP A 125 -24.82 -23.59 5.18
CA ASP A 125 -23.73 -24.32 5.84
C ASP A 125 -22.54 -23.38 6.12
N ILE A 126 -21.65 -23.77 7.02
CA ILE A 126 -20.46 -22.98 7.37
C ILE A 126 -19.60 -22.63 6.16
N LYS A 127 -19.51 -23.52 5.16
CA LYS A 127 -18.76 -23.24 3.92
C LYS A 127 -19.39 -22.14 3.08
N ASP A 128 -20.72 -22.14 2.98
CA ASP A 128 -21.48 -21.13 2.25
C ASP A 128 -21.44 -19.79 3.00
N PHE A 129 -21.52 -19.83 4.33
CA PHE A 129 -21.33 -18.67 5.18
C PHE A 129 -19.96 -18.04 5.00
N MET A 130 -18.88 -18.83 5.04
CA MET A 130 -17.52 -18.29 4.88
C MET A 130 -17.27 -17.68 3.50
N SER A 131 -17.96 -18.17 2.46
CA SER A 131 -17.78 -17.70 1.09
C SER A 131 -18.55 -16.40 0.82
N ASN A 132 -19.85 -16.38 1.13
CA ASN A 132 -20.75 -15.26 0.78
C ASN A 132 -21.35 -14.59 2.03
N GLY A 133 -21.76 -15.36 3.03
CA GLY A 133 -22.46 -14.85 4.22
C GLY A 133 -21.62 -13.91 5.09
N TRP A 134 -20.36 -14.25 5.32
CA TRP A 134 -19.44 -13.49 6.17
C TRP A 134 -19.17 -12.09 5.59
N ASN A 135 -19.04 -11.95 4.28
CA ASN A 135 -18.85 -10.65 3.65
C ASN A 135 -20.05 -9.73 3.93
N ARG A 136 -21.28 -10.26 3.89
CA ARG A 136 -22.49 -9.48 4.21
C ARG A 136 -22.58 -9.12 5.68
N VAL A 137 -22.38 -10.11 6.57
CA VAL A 137 -22.44 -9.89 8.01
C VAL A 137 -21.34 -8.93 8.49
N SER A 138 -20.13 -9.07 7.98
CA SER A 138 -19.02 -8.16 8.32
C SER A 138 -19.31 -6.71 7.90
N LEU A 139 -19.99 -6.49 6.77
CA LEU A 139 -20.47 -5.17 6.35
C LEU A 139 -21.56 -4.63 7.29
N LEU A 140 -22.50 -5.47 7.71
CA LEU A 140 -23.55 -5.08 8.66
C LEU A 140 -22.98 -4.72 10.04
N ILE A 141 -22.04 -5.52 10.55
CA ILE A 141 -21.33 -5.21 11.81
C ILE A 141 -20.54 -3.91 11.68
N PHE A 142 -19.86 -3.69 10.56
CA PHE A 142 -19.09 -2.48 10.33
C PHE A 142 -19.98 -1.23 10.27
N THR A 143 -21.09 -1.28 9.54
CA THR A 143 -22.05 -0.17 9.43
C THR A 143 -22.69 0.16 10.77
N LYS A 144 -23.10 -0.85 11.55
CA LYS A 144 -23.61 -0.67 12.92
C LYS A 144 -22.60 0.04 13.83
N SER A 145 -21.32 -0.33 13.72
CA SER A 145 -20.23 0.31 14.49
C SER A 145 -19.93 1.76 14.05
N PHE A 146 -20.29 2.13 12.81
CA PHE A 146 -20.09 3.48 12.28
C PHE A 146 -21.20 4.43 12.75
N ASP A 147 -22.45 3.97 12.76
CA ASP A 147 -23.59 4.72 13.26
C ASP A 147 -23.44 5.02 14.76
N GLU A 148 -23.01 4.05 15.57
CA GLU A 148 -22.78 4.24 17.00
C GLU A 148 -21.73 5.33 17.30
N LYS A 149 -20.70 5.46 16.45
CA LYS A 149 -19.66 6.49 16.59
C LYS A 149 -20.14 7.88 16.18
N GLN A 150 -21.04 8.01 15.20
CA GLN A 150 -21.60 9.30 14.83
C GLN A 150 -22.54 9.89 15.89
N HIS A 151 -23.05 9.08 16.81
CA HIS A 151 -23.89 9.54 17.91
C HIS A 151 -23.10 10.02 19.15
N LEU A 152 -21.78 9.77 19.23
CA LEU A 152 -20.93 10.25 20.31
C LEU A 152 -20.24 11.61 20.01
N ASP A 153 -20.03 11.97 18.73
CA ASP A 153 -19.22 13.15 18.36
C ASP A 153 -20.02 14.38 17.87
N LYS A 154 -21.34 14.41 18.02
CA LYS A 154 -22.14 15.62 17.74
C LYS A 154 -22.10 16.65 18.88
N LYS A 155 -20.91 17.08 19.29
CA LYS A 155 -20.70 18.40 19.92
C LYS A 155 -19.28 18.88 19.67
N ASN A 156 -19.17 19.82 18.74
CA ASN A 156 -17.98 20.57 18.30
C ASN A 156 -17.04 19.73 17.40
N THR A 157 -16.83 20.04 16.12
CA THR A 157 -16.38 21.35 15.63
C THR A 157 -16.56 21.42 14.10
N LYS A 158 -16.81 22.65 13.65
CA LYS A 158 -16.96 23.19 12.29
C LYS A 158 -16.51 22.34 11.09
N LYS A 159 -17.46 22.22 10.16
CA LYS A 159 -17.28 21.90 8.73
C LYS A 159 -16.26 22.86 8.09
N GLU A 160 -15.16 22.32 7.60
CA GLU A 160 -14.47 22.88 6.42
C GLU A 160 -14.61 21.88 5.28
N PHE A 161 -15.22 22.40 4.22
CA PHE A 161 -15.54 21.72 2.97
C PHE A 161 -14.25 21.39 2.21
N LEU A 162 -14.16 20.19 1.65
CA LEU A 162 -13.41 19.98 0.41
C LEU A 162 -14.43 19.59 -0.66
N ASN A 163 -14.74 20.57 -1.50
CA ASN A 163 -15.56 20.41 -2.69
C ASN A 163 -14.91 19.39 -3.61
N GLN A 164 -15.66 18.37 -4.01
CA GLN A 164 -15.40 17.69 -5.28
C GLN A 164 -16.74 17.40 -5.94
N ASP A 165 -16.96 18.11 -7.03
CA ASP A 165 -18.17 18.07 -7.85
C ASP A 165 -18.50 16.64 -8.29
N PHE A 166 -19.64 16.13 -7.82
CA PHE A 166 -20.35 15.04 -8.47
C PHE A 166 -21.75 15.51 -8.77
N ASN A 167 -21.92 15.99 -10.01
CA ASN A 167 -23.21 16.26 -10.60
C ASN A 167 -23.84 14.90 -10.95
N TYR A 168 -24.58 14.30 -10.02
CA TYR A 168 -25.30 13.04 -10.23
C TYR A 168 -26.80 13.33 -10.38
N ASN A 169 -27.32 13.05 -11.57
CA ASN A 169 -28.74 13.14 -11.93
C ASN A 169 -29.43 11.82 -11.54
N PRO A 170 -30.51 11.81 -10.73
CA PRO A 170 -31.00 10.61 -10.05
C PRO A 170 -32.02 9.79 -10.86
N GLU A 171 -31.91 9.79 -12.20
CA GLU A 171 -32.82 9.04 -13.07
C GLU A 171 -32.02 8.13 -13.99
N ASN A 172 -31.63 6.96 -13.47
CA ASN A 172 -31.76 5.68 -14.17
C ASN A 172 -31.43 4.54 -13.20
N GLU A 173 -32.45 3.72 -12.97
CA GLU A 173 -32.46 2.57 -12.09
C GLU A 173 -31.56 1.43 -12.60
N THR A 174 -31.14 0.58 -11.66
CA THR A 174 -30.60 -0.79 -11.84
C THR A 174 -29.20 -0.96 -12.45
N GLU A 175 -28.16 -0.50 -11.76
CA GLU A 175 -26.82 -1.09 -11.91
C GLU A 175 -26.62 -2.21 -10.88
N LYS A 176 -26.61 -3.45 -11.37
CA LYS A 176 -26.05 -4.61 -10.65
C LYS A 176 -24.59 -4.30 -10.34
N TYR A 177 -24.27 -4.04 -9.08
CA TYR A 177 -22.88 -3.95 -8.65
C TYR A 177 -22.17 -5.28 -8.90
N ASN A 178 -21.22 -5.29 -9.84
CA ASN A 178 -20.33 -6.43 -10.05
C ASN A 178 -19.36 -6.50 -8.87
N ILE A 179 -19.16 -7.71 -8.34
CA ILE A 179 -18.30 -8.00 -7.18
C ILE A 179 -16.85 -7.54 -7.41
N GLU A 180 -16.42 -7.47 -8.67
CA GLU A 180 -15.12 -6.98 -9.13
C GLU A 180 -14.88 -5.49 -8.79
N ASP A 181 -15.93 -4.67 -8.77
CA ASP A 181 -15.81 -3.22 -8.48
C ASP A 181 -15.58 -2.96 -6.98
N ILE A 182 -16.08 -3.83 -6.10
CA ILE A 182 -15.87 -3.74 -4.64
C ILE A 182 -14.42 -4.12 -4.29
N GLU A 183 -13.88 -5.13 -4.98
CA GLU A 183 -12.50 -5.57 -4.80
C GLU A 183 -11.52 -4.51 -5.33
N ALA A 184 -11.84 -3.83 -6.43
CA ALA A 184 -11.09 -2.67 -6.94
C ALA A 184 -11.07 -1.50 -5.95
N VAL A 185 -12.19 -1.18 -5.29
CA VAL A 185 -12.26 -0.12 -4.25
C VAL A 185 -11.45 -0.50 -3.00
N ARG A 186 -11.48 -1.78 -2.60
CA ARG A 186 -10.66 -2.29 -1.48
C ARG A 186 -9.17 -2.28 -1.83
N ILE A 187 -8.79 -2.66 -3.04
CA ILE A 187 -7.42 -2.59 -3.56
C ILE A 187 -6.94 -1.13 -3.64
N ASN A 188 -7.79 -0.18 -4.04
CA ASN A 188 -7.44 1.25 -4.09
C ASN A 188 -7.15 1.83 -2.69
N LYS A 189 -7.89 1.39 -1.67
CA LYS A 189 -7.65 1.81 -0.27
C LYS A 189 -6.46 1.08 0.38
N LEU A 190 -6.16 -0.14 -0.06
CA LEU A 190 -4.94 -0.89 0.29
C LEU A 190 -3.71 -0.41 -0.49
N LEU A 191 -3.87 0.29 -1.61
CA LEU A 191 -2.80 1.05 -2.27
C LEU A 191 -2.33 2.24 -1.42
N TYR A 192 -2.84 2.41 -0.20
CA TYR A 192 -2.29 3.27 0.85
C TYR A 192 -1.51 2.45 1.90
N THR A 193 -0.77 1.43 1.45
CA THR A 193 0.07 0.54 2.28
C THR A 193 1.50 1.10 2.43
N GLU A 194 2.32 0.47 3.28
CA GLU A 194 3.73 0.85 3.47
C GLU A 194 4.53 0.93 2.17
N LYS A 195 4.21 0.10 1.16
CA LYS A 195 4.80 0.23 -0.18
C LYS A 195 4.56 1.60 -0.80
N THR A 196 3.37 2.16 -0.62
CA THR A 196 3.03 3.49 -1.16
C THR A 196 3.70 4.59 -0.36
N LYS A 197 3.87 4.41 0.97
CA LYS A 197 4.75 5.29 1.77
C LYS A 197 6.19 5.25 1.26
N ILE A 198 6.73 4.06 1.00
CA ILE A 198 8.09 3.89 0.46
C ILE A 198 8.20 4.56 -0.91
N ILE A 199 7.23 4.36 -1.81
CA ILE A 199 7.22 4.99 -3.14
C ILE A 199 7.12 6.52 -3.03
N ILE A 200 6.31 7.05 -2.11
CA ILE A 200 6.18 8.48 -1.86
C ILE A 200 7.49 9.05 -1.30
N ASP A 201 8.11 8.39 -0.32
CA ASP A 201 9.36 8.83 0.28
C ASP A 201 10.54 8.73 -0.69
N GLU A 202 10.58 7.70 -1.53
CA GLU A 202 11.57 7.52 -2.57
C GLU A 202 11.40 8.57 -3.68
N SER A 203 10.15 8.89 -4.04
CA SER A 203 9.84 9.98 -4.99
C SER A 203 10.24 11.35 -4.43
N LYS A 204 10.03 11.60 -3.13
CA LYS A 204 10.47 12.83 -2.46
C LYS A 204 11.99 12.95 -2.46
N LYS A 205 12.71 11.90 -2.08
CA LYS A 205 14.18 11.88 -2.12
C LYS A 205 14.73 12.09 -3.53
N ALA A 206 14.13 11.45 -4.54
CA ALA A 206 14.53 11.65 -5.93
C ALA A 206 14.32 13.10 -6.40
N HIS A 207 13.21 13.72 -5.96
CA HIS A 207 12.92 15.13 -6.25
C HIS A 207 13.90 16.08 -5.57
N GLU A 208 14.23 15.86 -4.29
CA GLU A 208 15.24 16.64 -3.57
C GLU A 208 16.63 16.55 -4.22
N LEU A 209 17.05 15.33 -4.62
CA LEU A 209 18.31 15.13 -5.32
C LEU A 209 18.35 15.82 -6.69
N PHE A 210 17.22 15.87 -7.39
CA PHE A 210 17.09 16.58 -8.66
C PHE A 210 17.16 18.10 -8.46
N GLU A 211 16.43 18.64 -7.48
CA GLU A 211 16.46 20.05 -7.09
C GLU A 211 17.87 20.51 -6.68
N ASP A 212 18.57 19.72 -5.88
CA ASP A 212 19.95 20.01 -5.47
C ASP A 212 20.91 19.98 -6.66
N ALA A 213 20.76 18.99 -7.56
CA ALA A 213 21.54 18.93 -8.79
C ALA A 213 21.26 20.13 -9.73
N ASP A 214 19.99 20.54 -9.86
CA ASP A 214 19.58 21.68 -10.67
C ASP A 214 20.11 23.00 -10.10
N ARG A 215 20.12 23.17 -8.77
CA ARG A 215 20.76 24.32 -8.11
C ARG A 215 22.27 24.37 -8.36
N ILE A 216 22.96 23.23 -8.23
CA ILE A 216 24.41 23.14 -8.50
C ILE A 216 24.72 23.52 -9.96
N VAL A 217 23.85 23.14 -10.91
CA VAL A 217 24.02 23.47 -12.33
C VAL A 217 23.68 24.94 -12.61
N LYS A 218 22.72 25.54 -11.89
CA LYS A 218 22.40 26.97 -12.01
C LYS A 218 23.44 27.90 -11.39
N ASP A 219 24.19 27.43 -10.39
CA ASP A 219 25.27 28.19 -9.74
C ASP A 219 26.63 28.10 -10.48
N LEU A 220 26.70 27.33 -11.59
CA LEU A 220 27.85 27.22 -12.50
C LEU A 220 27.72 28.12 -13.73
#